data_AF-A0A4P9X6S6-F1
#
_entry.id   AF-A0A4P9X6S6-F1
#
_cell.length_a   1.000
_cell.length_b   1.000
_cell.length_c   1.000
_cell.angle_alpha   90.00
_cell.angle_beta   90.00
_cell.angle_gamma   90.00
#
_symmetry.space_group_name_H-M   'P 1'
#
loop_
_entity.id
_entity.type
_entity.pdbx_description
1 polymer ?
#
loop_
_entity_poly.entity_id
_entity_poly.type
_entity_poly.pdbx_seq_one_letter_code
_entity_poly.pdbx_strand_id
1 'polypeptide(L)'
;LTREEVRAWFAKRVQRTPEAYDYYGVAKNFYQIGAFSRAILCLQEYVETTGATSAGRHLLAYSLLNTGQKTRALQEFRRCAQDGSPDDWQLVVELTIELAAETNP
;
A
#
# COMPACT_ATOMS: atom_id res chain seq x y z
N LEU A 1 8.92 -14.25 0.94
CA LEU A 1 8.55 -13.27 1.97
C LEU A 1 7.04 -13.15 1.96
N THR A 2 6.40 -13.85 2.88
CA THR A 2 4.97 -13.81 3.17
C THR A 2 4.69 -12.73 4.21
N ARG A 3 3.42 -12.41 4.43
CA ARG A 3 2.99 -11.46 5.47
C ARG A 3 3.39 -11.93 6.88
N GLU A 4 3.35 -13.23 7.13
CA GLU A 4 3.78 -13.83 8.40
C GLU A 4 5.30 -13.70 8.61
N GLU A 5 6.09 -13.95 7.56
CA GLU A 5 7.54 -13.77 7.59
C GLU A 5 7.91 -12.30 7.83
N VAL A 6 7.15 -11.34 7.27
CA VAL A 6 7.30 -9.91 7.57
C VAL A 6 7.08 -9.65 9.05
N ARG A 7 5.93 -10.06 9.61
CA ARG A 7 5.62 -9.83 11.04
C ARG A 7 6.68 -10.41 11.95
N ALA A 8 7.10 -11.65 11.70
CA ALA A 8 8.15 -12.32 12.48
C ALA A 8 9.49 -11.57 12.40
N TRP A 9 9.87 -11.12 11.21
CA TRP A 9 11.10 -10.34 11.02
C TRP A 9 11.05 -9.01 11.77
N PHE A 10 9.92 -8.29 11.72
CA PHE A 10 9.75 -7.04 12.45
C PHE A 10 9.81 -7.27 13.96
N ALA A 11 9.08 -8.24 14.50
CA ALA A 11 9.09 -8.56 15.93
C ALA A 11 10.51 -8.85 16.44
N LYS A 12 11.30 -9.61 15.67
CA LYS A 12 12.71 -9.89 15.99
C LYS A 12 13.59 -8.63 15.94
N ARG A 13 13.34 -7.74 14.98
CA ARG A 13 14.15 -6.54 14.76
C ARG A 13 13.88 -5.46 15.82
N VAL A 14 12.62 -5.21 16.17
CA VAL A 14 12.24 -4.13 17.09
C VAL A 14 12.20 -4.57 18.56
N GLN A 15 12.25 -5.88 18.84
CA GLN A 15 12.19 -6.46 20.20
C GLN A 15 10.94 -6.03 21.00
N ARG A 16 9.87 -5.68 20.30
CA ARG A 16 8.54 -5.35 20.83
C ARG A 16 7.49 -5.68 19.79
N THR A 17 6.22 -5.49 20.12
CA THR A 17 5.15 -5.49 19.11
C THR A 17 5.42 -4.38 18.10
N PRO A 18 5.54 -4.68 16.80
CA PRO A 18 5.75 -3.66 15.79
C PRO A 18 4.53 -2.75 15.67
N GLU A 19 4.78 -1.46 15.49
CA GLU A 19 3.77 -0.42 15.33
C GLU A 19 3.73 0.05 13.88
N ALA A 20 2.71 0.84 13.53
CA ALA A 20 2.51 1.34 12.17
C ALA A 20 3.78 2.07 11.66
N TYR A 21 4.43 2.89 12.49
CA TYR A 21 5.65 3.60 12.08
C TYR A 21 6.79 2.65 11.65
N ASP A 22 6.95 1.49 12.31
CA ASP A 22 8.01 0.53 11.98
C ASP A 22 7.82 -0.03 10.56
N TYR A 23 6.60 -0.48 10.26
CA TYR A 23 6.24 -0.99 8.95
C TYR A 23 6.41 0.08 7.87
N TYR A 24 5.96 1.30 8.13
CA TYR A 24 6.02 2.41 7.19
C TYR A 24 7.46 2.80 6.84
N GLY A 25 8.36 2.89 7.82
CA GLY A 25 9.75 3.27 7.59
C GLY A 25 10.47 2.30 6.64
N VAL A 26 10.31 0.99 6.87
CA VAL A 26 10.90 -0.04 6.00
C VAL A 26 10.21 -0.10 4.65
N ALA A 27 8.89 0.00 4.61
CA ALA A 27 8.12 0.05 3.37
C ALA A 27 8.59 1.20 2.47
N LYS A 28 8.77 2.39 3.03
CA LYS A 28 9.25 3.58 2.32
C LYS A 28 10.63 3.36 1.72
N ASN A 29 11.54 2.73 2.46
CA ASN A 29 12.86 2.38 1.93
C ASN A 29 12.75 1.40 0.75
N PHE A 30 11.90 0.37 0.85
CA PHE A 30 11.68 -0.56 -0.27
C PHE A 30 11.06 0.14 -1.48
N TYR A 31 10.11 1.05 -1.26
CA TYR A 31 9.50 1.84 -2.32
C TYR A 31 10.54 2.71 -3.05
N GLN A 32 11.40 3.41 -2.32
CA GLN A 32 12.42 4.30 -2.88
C GLN A 32 13.45 3.57 -3.76
N ILE A 33 13.73 2.30 -3.47
CA ILE A 33 14.62 1.47 -4.29
C ILE A 33 13.89 0.67 -5.38
N GLY A 34 12.60 0.92 -5.60
CA GLY A 34 11.77 0.23 -6.60
C GLY A 34 11.39 -1.21 -6.24
N ALA A 35 11.63 -1.65 -5.00
CA ALA A 35 11.29 -2.99 -4.53
C ALA A 35 9.80 -3.09 -4.13
N PHE A 36 8.90 -2.79 -5.08
CA PHE A 36 7.47 -2.61 -4.83
C PHE A 36 6.80 -3.86 -4.22
N SER A 37 7.15 -5.07 -4.65
CA SER A 37 6.58 -6.29 -4.06
C SER A 37 6.89 -6.43 -2.57
N ARG A 38 8.08 -6.00 -2.12
CA ARG A 38 8.45 -6.01 -0.69
C ARG A 38 7.80 -4.86 0.06
N ALA A 39 7.70 -3.69 -0.57
CA ALA A 39 6.97 -2.55 -0.02
C ALA A 39 5.51 -2.93 0.26
N ILE A 40 4.82 -3.58 -0.69
CA ILE A 40 3.43 -4.03 -0.54
C ILE A 40 3.27 -4.89 0.72
N LEU A 41 4.13 -5.88 0.93
CA LEU A 41 4.00 -6.77 2.10
C LEU A 41 4.11 -6.01 3.43
N CYS A 42 5.04 -5.06 3.52
CA CYS A 42 5.18 -4.21 4.71
C CYS A 42 3.97 -3.27 4.86
N LEU A 43 3.47 -2.71 3.76
CA LEU A 43 2.35 -1.78 3.76
C LEU A 43 1.01 -2.47 4.05
N GLN A 44 0.87 -3.75 3.73
CA GLN A 44 -0.31 -4.52 4.12
C GLN A 44 -0.38 -4.69 5.64
N GLU A 45 0.74 -4.94 6.31
CA GLU A 45 0.79 -4.94 7.80
C GLU A 45 0.55 -3.53 8.35
N TYR A 46 1.11 -2.50 7.69
CA TYR A 46 0.90 -1.12 8.08
C TYR A 46 -0.57 -0.73 8.16
N VAL A 47 -1.35 -0.97 7.09
CA VAL A 47 -2.75 -0.50 7.01
C VAL A 47 -3.69 -1.23 7.96
N GLU A 48 -3.28 -2.40 8.45
CA GLU A 48 -4.00 -3.19 9.46
C GLU A 48 -3.59 -2.83 10.90
N THR A 49 -2.50 -2.08 11.09
CA THR A 49 -2.00 -1.68 12.41
C THR A 49 -2.69 -0.41 12.92
N THR A 50 -3.02 -0.37 14.21
CA THR A 50 -3.55 0.85 14.85
C THR A 50 -2.55 2.01 14.72
N GLY A 51 -3.03 3.19 14.31
CA GLY A 51 -2.19 4.36 14.02
C GLY A 51 -1.75 4.48 12.56
N ALA A 52 -2.23 3.63 11.66
CA ALA A 52 -2.06 3.82 10.23
C ALA A 52 -2.73 5.12 9.74
N THR A 53 -2.06 5.84 8.85
CA THR A 53 -2.54 7.07 8.22
C THR A 53 -2.71 6.89 6.72
N SER A 54 -3.34 7.86 6.06
CA SER A 54 -3.52 7.87 4.60
C SER A 54 -2.19 7.78 3.85
N ALA A 55 -1.10 8.32 4.38
CA ALA A 55 0.22 8.32 3.74
C ALA A 55 0.73 6.91 3.38
N GLY A 56 0.57 5.93 4.27
CA GLY A 56 0.97 4.55 3.96
C GLY A 56 -0.02 3.83 3.04
N ARG A 57 -1.32 4.17 3.08
CA ARG A 57 -2.30 3.66 2.11
C ARG A 57 -2.01 4.18 0.70
N HIS A 58 -1.61 5.44 0.57
CA HIS A 58 -1.15 6.04 -0.68
C HIS A 58 0.05 5.28 -1.26
N LEU A 59 1.05 5.02 -0.42
CA LEU A 59 2.24 4.27 -0.83
C LEU A 59 1.89 2.82 -1.23
N LEU A 60 0.90 2.21 -0.57
CA LEU A 60 0.41 0.88 -0.92
C LEU A 60 -0.25 0.89 -2.30
N ALA A 61 -1.12 1.85 -2.56
CA ALA A 61 -1.81 2.00 -3.83
C ALA A 61 -0.81 2.18 -4.99
N TYR A 62 0.19 3.05 -4.84
CA TYR A 62 1.25 3.20 -5.84
C TYR A 62 2.09 1.94 -6.03
N SER A 63 2.45 1.25 -4.94
CA SER A 63 3.23 0.02 -5.05
C SER A 63 2.43 -1.07 -5.79
N LEU A 64 1.12 -1.17 -5.53
CA LEU A 64 0.21 -2.07 -6.24
C LEU A 64 0.12 -1.72 -7.73
N LEU A 65 0.01 -0.43 -8.07
CA LEU A 65 -0.01 0.03 -9.44
C LEU A 65 1.28 -0.34 -10.21
N ASN A 66 2.45 -0.09 -9.60
CA ASN A 66 3.75 -0.44 -10.18
C ASN A 66 3.97 -1.95 -10.35
N THR A 67 3.19 -2.80 -9.67
CA THR A 67 3.20 -4.26 -9.84
C THR A 67 2.06 -4.77 -10.74
N GLY A 68 1.32 -3.87 -11.39
CA GLY A 68 0.22 -4.21 -12.30
C GLY A 68 -1.08 -4.62 -11.59
N GLN A 69 -1.16 -4.53 -10.26
CA GLN A 69 -2.33 -4.91 -9.49
C GLN A 69 -3.38 -3.79 -9.45
N LYS A 70 -3.81 -3.32 -10.63
CA LYS A 70 -4.66 -2.13 -10.83
C LYS A 70 -5.95 -2.17 -10.00
N THR A 71 -6.66 -3.30 -9.97
CA THR A 71 -7.91 -3.45 -9.19
C THR A 71 -7.69 -3.22 -7.70
N ARG A 72 -6.59 -3.74 -7.15
CA ARG A 72 -6.25 -3.57 -5.73
C ARG A 72 -5.77 -2.15 -5.46
N ALA A 73 -4.99 -1.56 -6.37
CA ALA A 73 -4.56 -0.16 -6.28
C ALA A 73 -5.77 0.78 -6.23
N LEU A 74 -6.76 0.58 -7.10
CA LEU A 74 -8.00 1.36 -7.14
C LEU A 74 -8.78 1.30 -5.81
N GLN A 75 -8.85 0.13 -5.16
CA GLN A 75 -9.52 -0.01 -3.87
C GLN A 75 -8.84 0.83 -2.79
N GLU A 76 -7.51 0.84 -2.74
CA GLU A 76 -6.76 1.64 -1.76
C GLU A 76 -6.84 3.14 -2.07
N PHE A 77 -6.75 3.55 -3.34
CA PHE A 77 -6.95 4.96 -3.72
C PHE A 77 -8.36 5.47 -3.37
N ARG A 78 -9.40 4.66 -3.57
CA ARG A 78 -10.76 5.02 -3.16
C ARG A 78 -10.87 5.28 -1.66
N ARG A 79 -10.19 4.47 -0.84
CA ARG A 79 -10.14 4.68 0.62
C ARG A 79 -9.41 5.97 0.97
N CYS A 80 -8.25 6.24 0.36
CA CYS A 80 -7.53 7.50 0.59
C CYS A 80 -8.36 8.73 0.20
N ALA A 81 -9.05 8.66 -0.94
CA ALA A 81 -9.88 9.74 -1.45
C ALA A 81 -11.09 10.03 -0.55
N GLN A 82 -11.67 8.98 0.06
CA GLN A 82 -12.73 9.08 1.06
C GLN A 82 -12.25 9.68 2.39
N ASP A 83 -11.00 9.40 2.78
CA ASP A 83 -10.37 9.89 4.01
C ASP A 83 -9.87 11.36 3.91
N GLY A 84 -10.24 12.08 2.84
CA GLY A 84 -9.95 13.51 2.67
C GLY A 84 -8.64 13.83 1.96
N SER A 85 -8.10 12.90 1.14
CA SER A 85 -6.99 13.16 0.21
C SER A 85 -7.53 13.41 -1.20
N PRO A 86 -7.90 14.65 -1.56
CA PRO A 86 -8.59 14.93 -2.83
C PRO A 86 -7.73 14.64 -4.06
N ASP A 87 -6.40 14.65 -3.92
CA ASP A 87 -5.43 14.40 -4.99
C ASP A 87 -5.56 12.98 -5.58
N ASP A 88 -6.12 12.03 -4.82
CA ASP A 88 -6.30 10.65 -5.27
C ASP A 88 -7.52 10.44 -6.16
N TRP A 89 -8.48 11.39 -6.19
CA TRP A 89 -9.69 11.22 -7.01
C TRP A 89 -9.40 11.13 -8.50
N GLN A 90 -8.40 11.87 -8.99
CA GLN A 90 -7.99 11.78 -10.39
C GLN A 90 -7.51 10.36 -10.74
N LEU A 91 -6.66 9.77 -9.90
CA LEU A 91 -6.18 8.39 -10.04
C LEU A 91 -7.32 7.36 -9.96
N VAL A 92 -8.30 7.58 -9.07
CA VAL A 92 -9.49 6.74 -8.99
C VAL A 92 -10.27 6.74 -10.31
N VAL A 93 -10.47 7.92 -10.92
CA VAL A 93 -11.18 8.06 -12.18
C VAL A 93 -10.41 7.39 -13.32
N GLU A 94 -9.12 7.69 -13.47
CA GLU A 94 -8.27 7.13 -14.52
C GLU A 94 -8.26 5.59 -14.48
N LEU A 95 -8.00 5.00 -13.31
CA LEU A 95 -7.98 3.55 -13.16
C LEU A 95 -9.36 2.92 -13.37
N THR A 96 -10.44 3.61 -13.01
CA THR A 96 -11.81 3.11 -13.25
C THR A 96 -12.12 3.05 -14.74
N ILE A 97 -11.75 4.08 -15.51
CA ILE A 97 -11.93 4.10 -16.97
C ILE A 97 -11.08 3.02 -17.64
N GLU A 98 -9.81 2.91 -17.27
CA GLU A 98 -8.89 1.94 -17.83
C GLU A 98 -9.38 0.50 -17.61
N LEU A 99 -9.78 0.16 -16.37
CA LEU A 99 -10.31 -1.17 -16.06
C LEU A 99 -11.63 -1.47 -16.78
N ALA A 100 -12.50 -0.47 -16.96
CA ALA A 100 -13.75 -0.64 -17.70
C ALA A 100 -13.49 -0.93 -19.19
N ALA A 101 -12.50 -0.25 -19.79
CA ALA A 101 -12.07 -0.49 -21.16
C ALA A 101 -11.46 -1.89 -21.35
N GLU A 102 -10.70 -2.39 -20.37
CA GLU A 102 -10.11 -3.75 -20.41
C GLU A 102 -11.18 -4.86 -20.38
N THR A 103 -12.34 -4.61 -19.76
CA THR A 103 -13.45 -5.59 -19.66
C THR A 103 -14.44 -5.59 -20.84
N ASN A 104 -14.32 -4.66 -21.79
CA ASN A 104 -15.26 -4.53 -22.91
C ASN A 104 -14.51 -4.70 -24.25
N PRO A 105 -14.32 -5.95 -24.73
CA PRO A 105 -13.61 -6.26 -25.96
C PRO A 105 -14.37 -5.84 -27.23
#